data_AF-A0AAV5UEJ5-F1
#
_entry.id   AF-A0AAV5UEJ5-F1
#
_cell.length_a   1.000
_cell.length_b   1.000
_cell.length_c   1.000
_cell.angle_alpha   90.00
_cell.angle_beta   90.00
_cell.angle_gamma   90.00
#
_symmetry.space_group_name_H-M   'P 1'
#
loop_
_entity.id
_entity.type
_entity.pdbx_description
1 polymer ?
#
loop_
_entity_poly.entity_id
_entity_poly.type
_entity_poly.pdbx_seq_one_letter_code
_entity_poly.pdbx_strand_id
1 'polypeptide(L)'
;LQRMGASTVLLLFLLSTTVSSFVILPYVQIDYAYYFRLAQCQAKCTQKYGHTGKRLLNDGSAIEQWDNGKEDMQQCALGCEQPRKGVRARSLPSARIDGAKFWDQSAAAAIAEKSSSSSPISRVSLLCQNVAPIEKGSFADSIEGLIGVEMAKHVGPVRLLLQWKHRQVVQGIVIDGGVSITASIESEPIFKVEGMQPGTQYQFTITAIGPNGKLGESVSSQWAEAIHTEKTPDGAVTTRSGHSASHGVTAIISWTRAHIDSCHYKVSIKNATHTDARDVTIDTSSGLLLTHLEMDSEYEITVASADVAGTLFPRPLLFPFRTLSCAQIHGRGSLQCPPEPVDELMVSVRPNGTALIGWKPSADASLVLTYEILAEPIAPCDAPPNHIFLNAASSSAQLQLGETRPCEYLIRVTNYDLVGRDSSRETRVVMPMPGALFNANIDGLIAAAAATFLVLLLLLSCKCCMSCRSRRAEDNKKHLVGYV
;
A
#
# COMPACT_ATOMS: atom_id res chain seq x y z
N LEU A 1 -9.67 54.72 15.26
CA LEU A 1 -8.54 54.16 16.02
C LEU A 1 -8.97 52.83 16.63
N GLN A 2 -8.26 51.75 16.27
CA GLN A 2 -7.96 50.51 17.05
C GLN A 2 -9.10 49.74 17.76
N ARG A 3 -9.18 48.41 17.78
CA ARG A 3 -8.48 47.23 17.19
C ARG A 3 -9.28 46.01 17.73
N MET A 4 -9.70 45.08 16.88
CA MET A 4 -9.12 43.73 16.67
C MET A 4 -9.15 42.73 17.84
N GLY A 5 -9.63 41.52 17.51
CA GLY A 5 -9.48 40.26 18.26
C GLY A 5 -10.42 39.19 17.68
N ALA A 6 -10.27 38.81 16.41
CA ALA A 6 -9.50 37.64 15.94
C ALA A 6 -10.25 36.30 16.10
N SER A 7 -11.16 36.00 15.15
CA SER A 7 -11.52 34.62 14.81
C SER A 7 -10.76 34.22 13.56
N THR A 8 -9.68 33.46 13.78
CA THR A 8 -8.90 32.78 12.74
C THR A 8 -9.75 31.67 12.12
N VAL A 9 -10.37 31.97 10.98
CA VAL A 9 -10.81 30.96 10.01
C VAL A 9 -9.55 30.46 9.32
N LEU A 10 -9.21 29.20 9.59
CA LEU A 10 -8.13 28.47 8.95
C LEU A 10 -8.51 28.25 7.48
N LEU A 11 -8.11 29.18 6.61
CA LEU A 11 -8.21 29.03 5.17
C LEU A 11 -7.11 28.04 4.74
N LEU A 12 -7.47 26.76 4.60
CA LEU A 12 -6.67 25.79 3.86
C LEU A 12 -6.60 26.26 2.41
N PHE A 13 -5.50 26.92 2.04
CA PHE A 13 -5.12 27.12 0.64
C PHE A 13 -4.89 25.74 0.03
N LEU A 14 -5.91 25.21 -0.65
CA LEU A 14 -5.74 24.23 -1.70
C LEU A 14 -4.90 24.90 -2.79
N LEU A 15 -3.59 24.70 -2.72
CA LEU A 15 -2.69 24.92 -3.86
C LEU A 15 -3.12 23.94 -4.95
N SER A 16 -4.02 24.37 -5.82
CA SER A 16 -4.15 23.75 -7.13
C SER A 16 -2.82 23.94 -7.85
N THR A 17 -1.97 22.92 -7.80
CA THR A 17 -0.74 22.89 -8.57
C THR A 17 -1.14 22.97 -10.04
N THR A 18 -1.00 24.15 -10.65
CA THR A 18 -1.20 24.32 -12.08
C THR A 18 -0.06 23.61 -12.79
N VAL A 19 -0.28 22.35 -13.14
CA VAL A 19 0.62 21.59 -13.99
C VAL A 19 0.61 22.24 -15.37
N SER A 20 1.78 22.54 -15.93
CA SER A 20 1.90 23.09 -17.28
C SER A 20 1.26 22.11 -18.29
N SER A 21 0.49 22.64 -19.24
CA SER A 21 -0.14 21.83 -20.29
C SER A 21 0.35 22.25 -21.68
N PHE A 22 0.46 21.26 -22.57
CA PHE A 22 0.64 21.50 -23.99
C PHE A 22 -0.42 20.73 -24.79
N VAL A 23 -0.77 21.26 -25.96
CA VAL A 23 -1.80 20.71 -26.84
C VAL A 23 -1.13 20.01 -28.03
N ILE A 24 -1.61 18.82 -28.37
CA ILE A 24 -1.18 18.08 -29.57
C ILE A 24 -1.74 18.76 -30.83
N LEU A 25 -0.84 19.33 -31.62
CA LEU A 25 -1.18 19.99 -32.89
C LEU A 25 -0.46 19.29 -34.04
N PRO A 26 -1.15 18.44 -34.84
CA PRO A 26 -0.50 17.59 -35.85
C PRO A 26 0.12 18.35 -37.04
N TYR A 27 -0.23 19.62 -37.24
CA TYR A 27 0.18 20.40 -38.42
C TYR A 27 1.18 21.52 -38.12
N VAL A 28 1.58 21.72 -36.86
CA VAL A 28 2.54 22.77 -36.50
C VAL A 28 3.94 22.14 -36.45
N GLN A 29 4.69 22.30 -37.53
CA GLN A 29 6.12 21.94 -37.52
C GLN A 29 6.91 23.02 -36.79
N ILE A 30 7.22 22.71 -35.54
CA ILE A 30 8.04 23.56 -34.69
C ILE A 30 9.53 23.25 -34.93
N ASP A 31 10.33 24.29 -35.19
CA ASP A 31 11.78 24.16 -35.36
C ASP A 31 12.46 23.69 -34.06
N TYR A 32 12.96 22.45 -34.09
CA TYR A 32 13.71 21.85 -32.98
C TYR A 32 14.91 22.71 -32.57
N ALA A 33 15.64 23.28 -33.53
CA ALA A 33 16.84 24.07 -33.24
C ALA A 33 16.48 25.36 -32.49
N TYR A 34 15.37 25.99 -32.85
CA TYR A 34 14.85 27.15 -32.11
C TYR A 34 14.49 26.78 -30.67
N TYR A 35 13.69 25.73 -30.48
CA TYR A 35 13.24 25.30 -29.14
C TYR A 35 14.40 24.81 -28.26
N PHE A 36 15.40 24.17 -28.86
CA PHE A 36 16.63 23.81 -28.17
C PHE A 36 17.36 25.03 -27.62
N ARG A 37 17.56 26.07 -28.45
CA ARG A 37 18.18 27.34 -28.02
C ARG A 37 17.35 28.03 -26.94
N LEU A 38 16.03 28.01 -27.08
CA LEU A 38 15.11 28.60 -26.12
C LEU A 38 15.21 27.90 -24.76
N ALA A 39 15.19 26.56 -24.76
CA ALA A 39 15.35 25.76 -23.55
C ALA A 39 16.70 26.02 -22.88
N GLN A 40 17.79 26.09 -23.66
CA GLN A 40 19.12 26.42 -23.13
C GLN A 40 19.16 27.84 -22.54
N CYS A 41 18.53 28.82 -23.19
CA CYS A 41 18.43 30.19 -22.70
C CYS A 41 17.63 30.26 -21.39
N GLN A 42 16.47 29.60 -21.34
CA GLN A 42 15.64 29.52 -20.14
C GLN A 42 16.35 28.81 -18.99
N ALA A 43 17.14 27.76 -19.27
CA ALA A 43 17.96 27.10 -18.27
C ALA A 43 19.03 28.04 -17.67
N LYS A 44 19.70 28.86 -18.50
CA LYS A 44 20.62 29.92 -18.02
C LYS A 44 19.90 30.99 -17.19
N CYS A 45 18.69 31.39 -17.59
CA CYS A 45 17.87 32.30 -16.79
C CYS A 45 17.54 31.72 -15.42
N THR A 46 17.10 30.46 -15.35
CA THR A 46 16.84 29.78 -14.05
C THR A 46 18.13 29.59 -13.24
N GLN A 47 19.26 29.35 -13.88
CA GLN A 47 20.54 29.29 -13.18
C GLN A 47 20.89 30.60 -12.46
N LYS A 48 20.55 31.74 -13.08
CA LYS A 48 20.91 33.07 -12.57
C LYS A 48 19.85 33.64 -11.62
N TYR A 49 18.58 33.46 -11.92
CA TYR A 49 17.44 34.11 -11.24
C TYR A 49 16.49 33.14 -10.55
N GLY A 50 16.62 31.84 -10.79
CA GLY A 50 15.77 30.80 -10.21
C GLY A 50 16.14 30.50 -8.76
N HIS A 51 15.16 29.98 -8.01
CA HIS A 51 15.35 29.52 -6.65
C HIS A 51 14.92 28.07 -6.51
N THR A 52 15.61 27.31 -5.66
CA THR A 52 15.23 25.93 -5.36
C THR A 52 14.19 25.90 -4.25
N GLY A 53 13.00 25.39 -4.56
CA GLY A 53 11.97 24.98 -3.64
C GLY A 53 11.91 23.45 -3.49
N LYS A 54 11.12 22.97 -2.53
CA LYS A 54 10.78 21.56 -2.38
C LYS A 54 9.29 21.38 -2.63
N ARG A 55 8.93 20.43 -3.49
CA ARG A 55 7.55 20.00 -3.72
C ARG A 55 7.36 18.62 -3.13
N LEU A 56 6.35 18.47 -2.29
CA LEU A 56 5.95 17.18 -1.74
C LEU A 56 5.13 16.42 -2.79
N LEU A 57 5.44 15.13 -2.95
CA LEU A 57 4.70 14.16 -3.73
C LEU A 57 3.67 13.44 -2.87
N ASN A 58 2.78 12.69 -3.51
CA ASN A 58 1.69 11.96 -2.85
C ASN A 58 2.18 10.92 -1.83
N ASP A 59 3.35 10.33 -2.02
CA ASP A 59 3.96 9.37 -1.07
C ASP A 59 4.72 10.06 0.08
N GLY A 60 4.69 11.40 0.14
CA GLY A 60 5.37 12.22 1.14
C GLY A 60 6.86 12.44 0.86
N SER A 61 7.41 11.88 -0.23
CA SER A 61 8.74 12.25 -0.70
C SER A 61 8.75 13.69 -1.22
N ALA A 62 9.92 14.31 -1.24
CA ALA A 62 10.08 15.68 -1.73
C ALA A 62 11.01 15.70 -2.94
N ILE A 63 10.57 16.36 -4.01
CA ILE A 63 11.43 16.69 -5.16
C ILE A 63 11.89 18.13 -5.06
N GLU A 64 13.12 18.39 -5.47
CA GLU A 64 13.60 19.76 -5.65
C GLU A 64 13.00 20.32 -6.94
N GLN A 65 12.41 21.51 -6.82
CA GLN A 65 11.79 22.21 -7.92
C GLN A 65 12.39 23.61 -8.04
N TRP A 66 12.68 24.04 -9.27
CA TRP A 66 13.11 25.41 -9.51
C TRP A 66 11.88 26.32 -9.66
N ASP A 67 11.71 27.23 -8.71
CA ASP A 67 10.71 28.29 -8.77
C ASP A 67 11.09 29.29 -9.87
N ASN A 68 10.19 29.45 -10.84
CA ASN A 68 10.32 30.35 -11.97
C ASN A 68 9.38 31.58 -11.86
N GLY A 69 8.68 31.75 -10.74
CA GLY A 69 7.62 32.75 -10.55
C GLY A 69 8.11 34.18 -10.27
N LYS A 70 9.40 34.40 -10.04
CA LYS A 70 9.94 35.74 -9.79
C LYS A 70 9.92 36.62 -11.04
N GLU A 71 9.66 37.91 -10.82
CA GLU A 71 9.61 38.92 -11.88
C GLU A 71 10.90 38.94 -12.72
N ASP A 72 12.07 38.90 -12.09
CA ASP A 72 13.35 38.86 -12.80
C ASP A 72 13.49 37.62 -13.71
N MET A 73 13.00 36.45 -13.26
CA MET A 73 13.03 35.23 -14.06
C MET A 73 12.11 35.36 -15.28
N GLN A 74 10.90 35.89 -15.09
CA GLN A 74 9.96 36.15 -16.19
C GLN A 74 10.54 37.16 -17.19
N GLN A 75 11.15 38.24 -16.71
CA GLN A 75 11.82 39.23 -17.56
C GLN A 75 12.98 38.61 -18.36
N CYS A 76 13.78 37.72 -17.74
CA CYS A 76 14.83 36.98 -18.43
C CYS A 76 14.26 36.05 -19.52
N ALA A 77 13.21 35.29 -19.22
CA ALA A 77 12.53 34.43 -20.19
C ALA A 77 11.98 35.23 -21.39
N LEU A 78 11.37 36.39 -21.15
CA LEU A 78 10.93 37.30 -22.22
C LEU A 78 12.09 37.79 -23.11
N GLY A 79 13.29 37.94 -22.55
CA GLY A 79 14.50 38.24 -23.30
C GLY A 79 14.92 37.11 -24.25
N CYS A 80 14.69 35.85 -23.85
CA CYS A 80 14.95 34.68 -24.69
C CYS A 80 13.98 34.57 -25.89
N GLU A 81 12.71 34.95 -25.71
CA GLU A 81 11.67 34.80 -26.75
C GLU A 81 11.63 35.96 -27.77
N GLN A 82 12.05 37.17 -27.38
CA GLN A 82 12.00 38.35 -28.23
C GLN A 82 13.37 39.03 -28.43
N PRO A 83 14.39 38.34 -28.97
CA PRO A 83 15.74 38.88 -29.06
C PRO A 83 15.90 40.06 -30.04
N ARG A 84 14.90 40.36 -30.89
CA ARG A 84 15.05 41.30 -32.03
C ARG A 84 13.83 42.15 -32.39
N LYS A 85 13.13 42.76 -31.43
CA LYS A 85 12.33 43.96 -31.76
C LYS A 85 13.10 45.17 -31.26
N GLY A 86 13.44 46.09 -32.17
CA GLY A 86 14.34 47.23 -31.96
C GLY A 86 13.89 48.21 -30.87
N VAL A 87 14.00 47.82 -29.61
CA VAL A 87 13.71 48.65 -28.46
C VAL A 87 15.00 49.32 -28.02
N ARG A 88 15.01 50.66 -28.03
CA ARG A 88 16.10 51.47 -27.50
C ARG A 88 16.34 51.08 -26.03
N ALA A 89 17.53 50.57 -25.74
CA ALA A 89 17.94 49.89 -24.49
C ALA A 89 17.93 50.73 -23.19
N ARG A 90 17.28 51.90 -23.15
CA ARG A 90 17.39 52.82 -21.99
C ARG A 90 16.36 52.57 -20.87
N SER A 91 15.44 51.62 -21.00
CA SER A 91 14.41 51.37 -19.97
C SER A 91 14.02 49.90 -19.76
N LEU A 92 14.81 48.93 -20.25
CA LEU A 92 14.49 47.51 -20.05
C LEU A 92 15.13 46.98 -18.75
N PRO A 93 14.43 46.13 -17.97
CA PRO A 93 15.02 45.47 -16.81
C PRO A 93 16.31 44.72 -17.16
N SER A 94 17.29 44.72 -16.25
CA SER A 94 18.58 44.04 -16.44
C SER A 94 18.42 42.56 -16.76
N ALA A 95 17.50 41.88 -16.08
CA ALA A 95 17.20 40.47 -16.31
C ALA A 95 16.77 40.18 -17.75
N ARG A 96 16.01 41.09 -18.39
CA ARG A 96 15.60 40.94 -19.79
C ARG A 96 16.77 41.11 -20.77
N ILE A 97 17.71 42.01 -20.45
CA ILE A 97 18.95 42.17 -21.23
C ILE A 97 19.80 40.90 -21.12
N ASP A 98 19.89 40.32 -19.92
CA ASP A 98 20.58 39.06 -19.71
C ASP A 98 19.94 37.90 -20.49
N GLY A 99 18.61 37.84 -20.58
CA GLY A 99 17.90 36.88 -21.43
C GLY A 99 18.28 36.98 -22.90
N ALA A 100 18.31 38.20 -23.47
CA ALA A 100 18.73 38.41 -24.85
C ALA A 100 20.20 38.01 -25.07
N LYS A 101 21.08 38.32 -24.11
CA LYS A 101 22.48 37.90 -24.14
C LYS A 101 22.62 36.37 -24.07
N PHE A 102 21.85 35.71 -23.20
CA PHE A 102 21.86 34.25 -23.10
C PHE A 102 21.38 33.58 -24.36
N TRP A 103 20.37 34.16 -25.03
CA TRP A 103 19.91 33.69 -26.34
C TRP A 103 21.03 33.71 -27.39
N ASP A 104 21.76 34.82 -27.48
CA ASP A 104 22.89 34.96 -28.40
C ASP A 104 24.01 33.96 -28.08
N GLN A 105 24.22 33.66 -26.79
CA GLN A 105 25.19 32.66 -26.32
C GLN A 105 24.72 31.21 -26.44
N SER A 106 23.43 30.95 -26.66
CA SER A 106 22.92 29.59 -26.85
C SER A 106 23.24 29.12 -28.25
N ALA A 107 24.01 28.04 -28.39
CA ALA A 107 24.50 27.55 -29.67
C ALA A 107 23.62 26.39 -30.18
N ALA A 108 22.88 26.60 -31.28
CA ALA A 108 22.17 25.50 -31.96
C ALA A 108 23.13 24.41 -32.48
N ALA A 109 24.38 24.73 -32.78
CA ALA A 109 25.35 23.75 -33.27
C ALA A 109 25.73 22.67 -32.23
N ALA A 110 25.49 22.91 -30.93
CA ALA A 110 25.70 21.93 -29.86
C ALA A 110 24.71 20.75 -29.89
N ILE A 111 23.74 20.78 -30.81
CA ILE A 111 22.84 19.65 -31.10
C ILE A 111 23.61 18.42 -31.63
N ALA A 112 24.78 18.63 -32.25
CA ALA A 112 25.58 17.59 -32.92
C ALA A 112 26.75 17.03 -32.09
N GLU A 113 27.13 17.65 -30.96
CA GLU A 113 28.24 17.15 -30.13
C GLU A 113 27.78 16.04 -29.19
N LYS A 114 28.65 15.01 -29.05
CA LYS A 114 28.43 13.80 -28.25
C LYS A 114 28.03 14.16 -26.82
N SER A 115 26.73 14.08 -26.55
CA SER A 115 26.19 14.05 -25.21
C SER A 115 26.88 12.95 -24.40
N SER A 116 27.10 13.16 -23.10
CA SER A 116 27.50 12.07 -22.20
C SER A 116 26.58 10.87 -22.42
N SER A 117 27.10 9.65 -22.55
CA SER A 117 26.28 8.47 -22.86
C SER A 117 25.17 8.20 -21.84
N SER A 118 25.29 8.73 -20.61
CA SER A 118 24.27 8.63 -19.58
C SER A 118 23.34 9.85 -19.62
N SER A 119 22.07 9.61 -19.93
CA SER A 119 20.98 10.58 -19.74
C SER A 119 20.66 10.74 -18.26
N PRO A 120 20.34 11.97 -17.78
CA PRO A 120 19.83 12.16 -16.43
C PRO A 120 18.37 11.71 -16.29
N ILE A 121 17.67 11.45 -17.40
CA ILE A 121 16.33 10.88 -17.42
C ILE A 121 16.47 9.34 -17.40
N SER A 122 15.83 8.67 -16.45
CA SER A 122 15.77 7.20 -16.41
C SER A 122 14.60 6.65 -17.22
N ARG A 123 13.44 7.32 -17.16
CA ARG A 123 12.20 6.82 -17.75
C ARG A 123 11.25 7.97 -18.09
N VAL A 124 10.51 7.77 -19.18
CA VAL A 124 9.36 8.60 -19.56
C VAL A 124 8.15 7.70 -19.71
N SER A 125 7.03 8.05 -19.11
CA SER A 125 5.79 7.27 -19.18
C SER A 125 4.55 8.15 -19.12
N LEU A 126 3.53 7.76 -19.88
CA LEU A 126 2.18 8.26 -19.69
C LEU A 126 1.63 7.62 -18.41
N LEU A 127 1.33 8.44 -17.39
CA LEU A 127 0.92 7.98 -16.07
C LEU A 127 -0.55 7.60 -16.04
N CYS A 128 -1.39 8.40 -16.69
CA CYS A 128 -2.84 8.30 -16.64
C CYS A 128 -3.46 9.14 -17.78
N GLN A 129 -4.77 8.94 -18.00
CA GLN A 129 -5.56 9.62 -19.03
C GLN A 129 -6.98 9.93 -18.55
N ASN A 130 -7.56 11.01 -19.06
CA ASN A 130 -8.95 11.41 -18.84
C ASN A 130 -9.60 11.87 -20.14
N VAL A 131 -10.92 11.74 -20.23
CA VAL A 131 -11.67 12.34 -21.33
C VAL A 131 -11.84 13.83 -21.01
N ALA A 132 -11.48 14.70 -21.94
CA ALA A 132 -11.58 16.14 -21.75
C ALA A 132 -13.05 16.56 -21.56
N PRO A 133 -13.36 17.46 -20.60
CA PRO A 133 -14.72 17.90 -20.36
C PRO A 133 -15.24 18.78 -21.51
N ILE A 134 -16.50 18.55 -21.89
CA ILE A 134 -17.15 19.22 -23.04
C ILE A 134 -17.21 20.75 -22.86
N GLU A 135 -17.25 21.25 -21.61
CA GLU A 135 -17.51 22.67 -21.30
C GLU A 135 -16.30 23.62 -21.43
N LYS A 136 -15.05 23.13 -21.55
CA LYS A 136 -13.83 23.96 -21.55
C LYS A 136 -13.21 24.29 -22.92
N GLY A 137 -13.95 24.13 -24.01
CA GLY A 137 -13.60 24.70 -25.33
C GLY A 137 -12.56 23.96 -26.17
N SER A 138 -12.64 24.21 -27.49
CA SER A 138 -11.84 23.77 -28.66
C SER A 138 -11.54 22.28 -28.91
N PHE A 139 -11.50 21.41 -27.89
CA PHE A 139 -11.14 20.00 -28.05
C PHE A 139 -12.09 19.07 -27.28
N ALA A 140 -13.40 19.30 -27.43
CA ALA A 140 -14.42 18.35 -26.95
C ALA A 140 -14.14 16.95 -27.54
N ASP A 141 -14.31 15.91 -26.71
CA ASP A 141 -14.02 14.51 -27.02
C ASP A 141 -12.53 14.16 -27.26
N SER A 142 -11.61 15.07 -26.93
CA SER A 142 -10.18 14.75 -26.89
C SER A 142 -9.78 14.10 -25.56
N ILE A 143 -8.61 13.47 -25.56
CA ILE A 143 -8.05 12.85 -24.36
C ILE A 143 -6.97 13.75 -23.78
N GLU A 144 -7.05 13.96 -22.47
CA GLU A 144 -5.99 14.55 -21.66
C GLU A 144 -5.17 13.45 -21.00
N GLY A 145 -3.87 13.68 -20.79
CA GLY A 145 -3.01 12.75 -20.07
C GLY A 145 -1.94 13.45 -19.25
N LEU A 146 -1.41 12.77 -18.24
CA LEU A 146 -0.25 13.23 -17.50
C LEU A 146 0.98 12.42 -17.89
N ILE A 147 2.04 13.09 -18.29
CA ILE A 147 3.33 12.49 -18.60
C ILE A 147 4.25 12.69 -17.40
N GLY A 148 4.85 11.60 -16.94
CA GLY A 148 5.83 11.59 -15.87
C GLY A 148 7.23 11.31 -16.41
N VAL A 149 8.20 12.06 -15.90
CA VAL A 149 9.63 11.92 -16.21
C VAL A 149 10.38 11.58 -14.93
N GLU A 150 10.91 10.37 -14.87
CA GLU A 150 11.76 9.95 -13.77
C GLU A 150 13.21 10.39 -14.05
N MET A 151 13.80 11.08 -13.08
CA MET A 151 15.19 11.55 -13.16
C MET A 151 16.09 10.60 -12.37
N ALA A 152 17.13 10.05 -13.01
CA ALA A 152 18.12 9.18 -12.36
C ALA A 152 19.07 9.95 -11.42
N LYS A 153 19.27 11.24 -11.67
CA LYS A 153 20.17 12.11 -10.90
C LYS A 153 19.56 13.50 -10.78
N HIS A 154 19.77 14.15 -9.63
CA HIS A 154 19.54 15.59 -9.52
C HIS A 154 20.55 16.31 -10.42
N VAL A 155 20.02 16.94 -11.46
CA VAL A 155 20.77 17.83 -12.34
C VAL A 155 20.14 19.20 -12.19
N GLY A 156 20.96 20.27 -12.22
CA GLY A 156 20.58 21.62 -11.81
C GLY A 156 19.40 22.25 -12.58
N PRO A 157 19.49 23.49 -13.08
CA PRO A 157 18.36 24.10 -13.78
C PRO A 157 18.20 23.45 -15.16
N VAL A 158 17.30 22.48 -15.27
CA VAL A 158 17.03 21.72 -16.50
C VAL A 158 15.73 22.20 -17.13
N ARG A 159 15.66 22.09 -18.46
CA ARG A 159 14.46 22.20 -19.28
C ARG A 159 14.26 20.91 -20.06
N LEU A 160 13.03 20.41 -20.06
CA LEU A 160 12.64 19.18 -20.72
C LEU A 160 12.03 19.55 -22.07
N LEU A 161 12.80 19.32 -23.14
CA LEU A 161 12.31 19.52 -24.50
C LEU A 161 11.53 18.28 -24.95
N LEU A 162 10.25 18.46 -25.23
CA LEU A 162 9.35 17.40 -25.60
C LEU A 162 9.13 17.32 -27.11
N GLN A 163 9.23 16.10 -27.63
CA GLN A 163 8.78 15.73 -28.95
C GLN A 163 7.78 14.60 -28.84
N TRP A 164 6.84 14.51 -29.78
CA TRP A 164 5.89 13.40 -29.85
C TRP A 164 5.74 12.93 -31.28
N LYS A 165 5.33 11.68 -31.43
CA LYS A 165 4.85 11.14 -32.71
C LYS A 165 3.65 10.24 -32.43
N HIS A 166 2.86 10.03 -33.48
CA HIS A 166 1.68 9.20 -33.41
C HIS A 166 1.70 8.13 -34.49
N ARG A 167 0.91 7.09 -34.28
CA ARG A 167 0.60 6.07 -35.28
C ARG A 167 -0.83 5.59 -35.09
N GLN A 168 -1.46 5.16 -36.18
CA GLN A 168 -2.78 4.57 -36.16
C GLN A 168 -2.68 3.10 -36.57
N VAL A 169 -3.48 2.24 -35.94
CA VAL A 169 -3.57 0.83 -36.32
C VAL A 169 -4.94 0.60 -36.94
N VAL A 170 -4.98 0.50 -38.26
CA VAL A 170 -6.24 0.29 -39.01
C VAL A 170 -6.21 -1.13 -39.56
N GLN A 171 -7.11 -1.99 -39.10
CA GLN A 171 -7.22 -3.39 -39.53
C GLN A 171 -5.90 -4.18 -39.41
N GLY A 172 -5.11 -3.92 -38.35
CA GLY A 172 -3.81 -4.56 -38.12
C GLY A 172 -2.64 -3.96 -38.92
N ILE A 173 -2.90 -2.99 -39.79
CA ILE A 173 -1.86 -2.23 -40.50
C ILE A 173 -1.48 -1.01 -39.67
N VAL A 174 -0.20 -0.87 -39.37
CA VAL A 174 0.35 0.30 -38.68
C VAL A 174 0.61 1.41 -39.70
N ILE A 175 -0.08 2.52 -39.53
CA ILE A 175 0.10 3.75 -40.31
C ILE A 175 0.84 4.73 -39.40
N ASP A 176 2.14 4.91 -39.63
CA ASP A 176 2.94 5.87 -38.87
C ASP A 176 2.59 7.30 -39.30
N GLY A 177 2.38 8.17 -38.32
CA GLY A 177 2.06 9.60 -38.50
C GLY A 177 3.26 10.45 -38.97
N GLY A 178 4.38 9.82 -39.34
CA GLY A 178 5.57 10.48 -39.88
C GLY A 178 6.61 10.90 -38.82
N VAL A 179 7.19 12.08 -39.03
CA VAL A 179 8.34 12.60 -38.25
C VAL A 179 7.89 13.13 -36.89
N SER A 180 8.74 12.99 -35.87
CA SER A 180 8.49 13.55 -34.53
C SER A 180 8.30 15.07 -34.57
N ILE A 181 7.26 15.55 -33.89
CA ILE A 181 6.90 16.96 -33.77
C ILE A 181 7.38 17.48 -32.43
N THR A 182 8.17 18.56 -32.44
CA THR A 182 8.52 19.28 -31.21
C THR A 182 7.28 19.98 -30.68
N ALA A 183 6.97 19.82 -29.39
CA ALA A 183 5.75 20.35 -28.79
C ALA A 183 6.01 21.49 -27.81
N SER A 184 6.80 21.23 -26.77
CA SER A 184 6.91 22.15 -25.64
C SER A 184 8.25 22.06 -24.91
N ILE A 185 8.47 23.03 -24.01
CA ILE A 185 9.60 23.09 -23.10
C ILE A 185 9.02 23.12 -21.69
N GLU A 186 9.24 22.05 -20.94
CA GLU A 186 8.70 21.89 -19.59
C GLU A 186 9.80 22.16 -18.55
N SER A 187 9.43 22.85 -17.47
CA SER A 187 10.30 23.04 -16.32
C SER A 187 10.11 21.98 -15.23
N GLU A 188 8.99 21.26 -15.27
CA GLU A 188 8.61 20.25 -14.29
C GLU A 188 8.70 18.83 -14.88
N PRO A 189 9.04 17.82 -14.05
CA PRO A 189 9.09 16.43 -14.49
C PRO A 189 7.70 15.79 -14.68
N ILE A 190 6.62 16.54 -14.40
CA ILE A 190 5.24 16.12 -14.62
C ILE A 190 4.55 17.24 -15.36
N PHE A 191 3.92 16.92 -16.48
CA PHE A 191 3.22 17.89 -17.30
C PHE A 191 2.02 17.23 -18.01
N LYS A 192 1.05 18.07 -18.37
CA LYS A 192 -0.21 17.64 -18.98
C LYS A 192 -0.12 17.71 -20.51
N VAL A 193 -0.65 16.69 -21.17
CA VAL A 193 -0.86 16.66 -22.62
C VAL A 193 -2.36 16.72 -22.91
N GLU A 194 -2.76 17.59 -23.82
CA GLU A 194 -4.15 17.80 -24.24
C GLU A 194 -4.31 17.50 -25.75
N GLY A 195 -5.52 17.18 -26.20
CA GLY A 195 -5.80 17.02 -27.62
C GLY A 195 -5.39 15.67 -28.22
N MET A 196 -5.16 14.64 -27.40
CA MET A 196 -4.92 13.29 -27.92
C MET A 196 -6.21 12.75 -28.58
N GLN A 197 -6.06 12.09 -29.72
CA GLN A 197 -7.18 11.50 -30.45
C GLN A 197 -7.45 10.07 -29.98
N PRO A 198 -8.67 9.73 -29.54
CA PRO A 198 -9.02 8.37 -29.12
C PRO A 198 -8.62 7.29 -30.12
N GLY A 199 -8.05 6.17 -29.66
CA GLY A 199 -7.61 5.04 -30.50
C GLY A 199 -6.32 5.28 -31.30
N THR A 200 -5.70 6.46 -31.16
CA THR A 200 -4.38 6.75 -31.74
C THR A 200 -3.29 6.43 -30.72
N GLN A 201 -2.19 5.85 -31.19
CA GLN A 201 -1.04 5.53 -30.33
C GLN A 201 0.00 6.65 -30.39
N TYR A 202 0.51 7.05 -29.23
CA TYR A 202 1.47 8.13 -29.07
C TYR A 202 2.77 7.63 -28.45
N GLN A 203 3.89 8.18 -28.91
CA GLN A 203 5.20 8.02 -28.29
C GLN A 203 5.80 9.40 -28.01
N PHE A 204 6.20 9.63 -26.76
CA PHE A 204 6.80 10.88 -26.30
C PHE A 204 8.31 10.71 -26.17
N THR A 205 9.07 11.67 -26.65
CA THR A 205 10.54 11.67 -26.57
C THR A 205 10.99 12.95 -25.89
N ILE A 206 11.76 12.81 -24.83
CA ILE A 206 12.17 13.93 -23.97
C ILE A 206 13.68 14.07 -23.99
N THR A 207 14.14 15.30 -24.13
CA THR A 207 15.55 15.66 -24.05
C THR A 207 15.76 16.62 -22.90
N ALA A 208 16.66 16.29 -21.97
CA ALA A 208 17.08 17.20 -20.92
C ALA A 208 18.08 18.23 -21.46
N ILE A 209 17.81 19.51 -21.23
CA ILE A 209 18.64 20.63 -21.67
C ILE A 209 19.01 21.48 -20.46
N GLY A 210 20.31 21.64 -20.21
CA GLY A 210 20.85 22.50 -19.16
C GLY A 210 21.41 23.80 -19.73
N PRO A 211 22.01 24.66 -18.87
CA PRO A 211 22.61 25.93 -19.28
C PRO A 211 23.71 25.77 -20.33
N ASN A 212 24.43 24.63 -20.27
CA ASN A 212 25.55 24.31 -21.14
C ASN A 212 25.12 23.51 -22.40
N GLY A 213 23.84 23.22 -22.58
CA GLY A 213 23.32 22.47 -23.73
C GLY A 213 22.72 21.12 -23.34
N LYS A 214 22.75 20.16 -24.27
CA LYS A 214 22.10 18.85 -24.14
C LYS A 214 22.74 18.01 -23.03
N LEU A 215 21.90 17.47 -22.14
CA LEU A 215 22.31 16.61 -21.04
C LEU A 215 21.96 15.16 -21.39
N GLY A 216 22.91 14.45 -21.99
CA GLY A 216 22.74 13.04 -22.37
C GLY A 216 21.80 12.79 -23.54
N GLU A 217 21.53 11.50 -23.82
CA GLU A 217 20.63 11.09 -24.90
C GLU A 217 19.15 11.34 -24.58
N SER A 218 18.35 11.48 -25.64
CA SER A 218 16.90 11.64 -25.54
C SER A 218 16.25 10.31 -25.16
N VAL A 219 15.28 10.34 -24.28
CA VAL A 219 14.59 9.12 -23.79
C VAL A 219 13.16 9.11 -24.32
N SER A 220 12.77 7.99 -24.93
CA SER A 220 11.41 7.80 -25.45
C SER A 220 10.56 6.94 -24.51
N SER A 221 9.29 7.28 -24.38
CA SER A 221 8.28 6.44 -23.73
C SER A 221 7.99 5.19 -24.53
N GLN A 222 7.31 4.23 -23.91
CA GLN A 222 6.59 3.20 -24.66
C GLN A 222 5.45 3.84 -25.47
N TRP A 223 4.99 3.13 -26.50
CA TRP A 223 3.76 3.51 -27.22
C TRP A 223 2.56 3.32 -26.30
N ALA A 224 1.76 4.36 -26.14
CA ALA A 224 0.53 4.33 -25.36
C ALA A 224 -0.65 4.70 -26.25
N GLU A 225 -1.75 3.97 -26.13
CA GLU A 225 -2.98 4.24 -26.86
C GLU A 225 -3.85 5.23 -26.10
N ALA A 226 -4.34 6.24 -26.81
CA ALA A 226 -5.29 7.18 -26.26
C ALA A 226 -6.63 6.48 -26.00
N ILE A 227 -7.13 6.57 -24.77
CA ILE A 227 -8.36 5.89 -24.36
C ILE A 227 -9.58 6.37 -25.14
N HIS A 228 -10.60 5.52 -25.24
CA HIS A 228 -11.92 5.91 -25.74
C HIS A 228 -12.89 6.31 -24.63
N THR A 229 -12.72 5.68 -23.47
CA THR A 229 -13.57 5.87 -22.29
C THR A 229 -12.71 5.77 -21.05
N GLU A 230 -13.04 6.54 -20.02
CA GLU A 230 -12.38 6.43 -18.73
C GLU A 230 -12.57 5.07 -18.10
N LYS A 231 -11.53 4.62 -17.40
CA LYS A 231 -11.51 3.34 -16.70
C LYS A 231 -11.45 3.54 -15.21
N THR A 232 -12.19 2.68 -14.54
CA THR A 232 -12.16 2.55 -13.08
C THR A 232 -10.91 1.77 -12.70
N PRO A 233 -10.28 2.09 -11.55
CA PRO A 233 -9.12 1.35 -11.09
C PRO A 233 -9.50 -0.13 -10.92
N ASP A 234 -8.74 -1.00 -11.56
CA ASP A 234 -8.90 -2.44 -11.48
C ASP A 234 -7.56 -3.04 -11.08
N GLY A 235 -7.51 -3.71 -9.94
CA GLY A 235 -6.28 -4.32 -9.46
C GLY A 235 -6.19 -4.47 -7.96
N ALA A 236 -5.16 -5.21 -7.53
CA ALA A 236 -4.84 -5.40 -6.14
C ALA A 236 -4.31 -4.10 -5.54
N VAL A 237 -4.79 -3.79 -4.33
CA VAL A 237 -4.24 -2.72 -3.51
C VAL A 237 -3.21 -3.31 -2.55
N THR A 238 -2.06 -2.64 -2.45
CA THR A 238 -1.00 -2.98 -1.51
C THR A 238 -0.82 -1.84 -0.53
N THR A 239 -0.58 -2.19 0.72
CA THR A 239 -0.41 -1.26 1.82
C THR A 239 0.94 -1.50 2.49
N ARG A 240 1.61 -0.41 2.88
CA ARG A 240 2.86 -0.45 3.63
C ARG A 240 2.74 0.45 4.84
N SER A 241 2.65 -0.15 6.02
CA SER A 241 2.55 0.59 7.27
C SER A 241 3.91 1.10 7.73
N GLY A 242 3.93 2.25 8.40
CA GLY A 242 5.12 2.86 8.95
C GLY A 242 4.82 3.68 10.19
N HIS A 243 5.88 4.20 10.81
CA HIS A 243 5.78 5.13 11.94
C HIS A 243 6.87 6.19 11.82
N SER A 244 6.51 7.45 12.05
CA SER A 244 7.43 8.58 12.11
C SER A 244 7.07 9.49 13.27
N ALA A 245 8.06 10.05 13.96
CA ALA A 245 7.84 11.01 15.03
C ALA A 245 7.06 12.26 14.57
N SER A 246 7.19 12.65 13.29
CA SER A 246 6.50 13.83 12.74
C SER A 246 5.11 13.55 12.19
N HIS A 247 4.82 12.30 11.82
CA HIS A 247 3.60 11.92 11.09
C HIS A 247 2.77 10.86 11.81
N GLY A 248 3.18 10.44 13.01
CA GLY A 248 2.57 9.36 13.77
C GLY A 248 2.63 8.03 13.03
N VAL A 249 1.57 7.23 13.18
CA VAL A 249 1.37 6.02 12.37
C VAL A 249 1.01 6.42 10.96
N THR A 250 1.72 5.84 10.00
CA THR A 250 1.55 6.12 8.57
C THR A 250 1.23 4.86 7.80
N ALA A 251 0.61 5.03 6.63
CA ALA A 251 0.41 3.96 5.67
C ALA A 251 0.58 4.49 4.26
N ILE A 252 1.42 3.85 3.44
CA ILE A 252 1.49 4.12 2.01
C ILE A 252 0.57 3.12 1.32
N ILE A 253 -0.45 3.64 0.63
CA ILE A 253 -1.36 2.84 -0.18
C ILE A 253 -0.94 2.95 -1.64
N SER A 254 -0.92 1.83 -2.36
CA SER A 254 -0.65 1.81 -3.79
C SER A 254 -1.47 0.74 -4.45
N TRP A 255 -2.07 1.06 -5.59
CA TRP A 255 -2.83 0.12 -6.39
C TRP A 255 -2.15 -0.08 -7.74
N THR A 256 -2.43 -1.23 -8.36
CA THR A 256 -1.94 -1.48 -9.72
C THR A 256 -2.55 -0.43 -10.63
N ARG A 257 -1.71 0.37 -11.28
CA ARG A 257 -2.13 1.44 -12.20
C ARG A 257 -1.70 1.09 -13.61
N ALA A 258 -2.60 1.28 -14.56
CA ALA A 258 -2.31 1.25 -15.98
C ALA A 258 -2.37 2.68 -16.55
N HIS A 259 -1.63 2.94 -17.63
CA HIS A 259 -1.63 4.24 -18.32
C HIS A 259 -3.01 4.65 -18.91
N ILE A 260 -3.99 3.75 -18.82
CA ILE A 260 -5.39 3.92 -19.24
C ILE A 260 -6.30 4.31 -18.09
N ASP A 261 -5.78 4.40 -16.87
CA ASP A 261 -6.55 4.77 -15.68
C ASP A 261 -6.73 6.29 -15.59
N SER A 262 -7.71 6.73 -14.80
CA SER A 262 -7.94 8.15 -14.53
C SER A 262 -6.73 8.82 -13.85
N CYS A 263 -6.51 10.10 -14.13
CA CYS A 263 -5.55 10.94 -13.40
C CYS A 263 -6.06 11.45 -12.07
N HIS A 264 -7.37 11.42 -11.84
CA HIS A 264 -8.02 11.98 -10.66
C HIS A 264 -8.69 10.89 -9.85
N TYR A 265 -8.49 10.93 -8.54
CA TYR A 265 -9.07 9.98 -7.60
C TYR A 265 -9.59 10.69 -6.37
N LYS A 266 -10.62 10.11 -5.76
CA LYS A 266 -11.07 10.42 -4.42
C LYS A 266 -10.77 9.25 -3.51
N VAL A 267 -9.92 9.48 -2.52
CA VAL A 267 -9.55 8.48 -1.52
C VAL A 267 -10.23 8.82 -0.21
N SER A 268 -11.09 7.92 0.25
CA SER A 268 -11.79 8.05 1.52
C SER A 268 -11.29 7.00 2.51
N ILE A 269 -11.06 7.41 3.74
CA ILE A 269 -10.51 6.59 4.82
C ILE A 269 -11.45 6.69 5.99
N LYS A 270 -11.96 5.56 6.46
CA LYS A 270 -12.97 5.51 7.50
C LYS A 270 -12.61 4.47 8.55
N ASN A 271 -12.69 4.82 9.82
CA ASN A 271 -12.80 3.86 10.93
C ASN A 271 -14.08 4.15 11.73
N ALA A 272 -14.20 3.60 12.93
CA ALA A 272 -15.37 3.81 13.79
C ALA A 272 -15.54 5.27 14.28
N THR A 273 -14.45 6.02 14.42
CA THR A 273 -14.39 7.35 15.07
C THR A 273 -14.07 8.49 14.09
N HIS A 274 -13.52 8.17 12.94
CA HIS A 274 -12.84 9.07 12.03
C HIS A 274 -13.22 8.77 10.59
N THR A 275 -13.48 9.82 9.82
CA THR A 275 -13.71 9.74 8.38
C THR A 275 -13.00 10.93 7.72
N ASP A 276 -12.11 10.63 6.78
CA ASP A 276 -11.38 11.62 5.97
C ASP A 276 -11.54 11.28 4.49
N ALA A 277 -11.53 12.29 3.63
CA ALA A 277 -11.60 12.12 2.19
C ALA A 277 -10.72 13.15 1.49
N ARG A 278 -9.94 12.69 0.51
CA ARG A 278 -8.95 13.50 -0.19
C ARG A 278 -9.10 13.35 -1.69
N ASP A 279 -9.08 14.47 -2.39
CA ASP A 279 -8.94 14.50 -3.84
C ASP A 279 -7.45 14.41 -4.18
N VAL A 280 -7.09 13.45 -5.03
CA VAL A 280 -5.72 13.07 -5.35
C VAL A 280 -5.55 13.12 -6.86
N THR A 281 -4.57 13.87 -7.32
CA THR A 281 -4.10 13.81 -8.71
C THR A 281 -2.83 12.98 -8.77
N ILE A 282 -2.77 12.03 -9.71
CA ILE A 282 -1.62 11.13 -9.85
C ILE A 282 -0.35 11.91 -10.18
N ASP A 283 0.74 11.51 -9.55
CA ASP A 283 2.09 12.00 -9.79
C ASP A 283 3.05 10.81 -10.04
N THR A 284 4.36 11.08 -10.10
CA THR A 284 5.39 10.06 -10.29
C THR A 284 5.64 9.19 -9.06
N SER A 285 4.94 9.42 -7.94
CA SER A 285 5.13 8.66 -6.72
C SER A 285 4.58 7.24 -6.84
N SER A 286 5.07 6.35 -5.97
CA SER A 286 4.67 4.95 -5.94
C SER A 286 3.32 4.72 -5.26
N GLY A 287 2.77 5.71 -4.55
CA GLY A 287 1.53 5.56 -3.80
C GLY A 287 1.12 6.84 -3.07
N LEU A 288 0.10 6.73 -2.23
CA LEU A 288 -0.43 7.82 -1.42
C LEU A 288 -0.09 7.58 0.05
N LEU A 289 0.53 8.57 0.70
CA LEU A 289 0.84 8.56 2.11
C LEU A 289 -0.35 9.03 2.95
N LEU A 290 -0.80 8.13 3.81
CA LEU A 290 -1.72 8.39 4.90
C LEU A 290 -0.92 8.61 6.17
N THR A 291 -1.32 9.59 6.97
CA THR A 291 -0.58 10.03 8.16
C THR A 291 -1.51 10.21 9.34
N HIS A 292 -0.94 10.19 10.55
CA HIS A 292 -1.66 10.42 11.81
C HIS A 292 -2.82 9.44 12.01
N LEU A 293 -2.61 8.19 11.61
CA LEU A 293 -3.59 7.13 11.82
C LEU A 293 -3.56 6.70 13.29
N GLU A 294 -4.71 6.23 13.80
CA GLU A 294 -4.80 5.65 15.15
C GLU A 294 -4.08 4.30 15.19
N MET A 295 -3.45 3.98 16.32
CA MET A 295 -2.79 2.70 16.51
C MET A 295 -3.82 1.57 16.66
N ASP A 296 -3.45 0.37 16.22
CA ASP A 296 -4.26 -0.85 16.31
C ASP A 296 -5.73 -0.69 15.91
N SER A 297 -5.97 0.09 14.85
CA SER A 297 -7.31 0.43 14.39
C SER A 297 -7.57 -0.12 12.99
N GLU A 298 -8.78 -0.61 12.77
CA GLU A 298 -9.24 -1.08 11.47
C GLU A 298 -9.87 0.07 10.69
N TYR A 299 -9.31 0.31 9.51
CA TYR A 299 -9.77 1.30 8.55
C TYR A 299 -10.33 0.61 7.31
N GLU A 300 -11.42 1.13 6.79
CA GLU A 300 -11.94 0.85 5.46
C GLU A 300 -11.46 1.98 4.53
N ILE A 301 -10.71 1.60 3.50
CA ILE A 301 -10.18 2.54 2.52
C ILE A 301 -10.93 2.35 1.21
N THR A 302 -11.45 3.45 0.69
CA THR A 302 -12.17 3.52 -0.59
C THR A 302 -11.38 4.37 -1.57
N VAL A 303 -11.04 3.84 -2.73
CA VAL A 303 -10.39 4.56 -3.83
C VAL A 303 -11.34 4.60 -5.02
N ALA A 304 -11.91 5.77 -5.29
CA ALA A 304 -12.80 6.00 -6.43
C ALA A 304 -12.07 6.85 -7.48
N SER A 305 -12.10 6.45 -8.75
CA SER A 305 -11.66 7.34 -9.83
C SER A 305 -12.67 8.48 -10.04
N ALA A 306 -12.17 9.64 -10.43
CA ALA A 306 -12.95 10.82 -10.75
C ALA A 306 -12.63 11.30 -12.17
N ASP A 307 -13.56 12.01 -12.80
CA ASP A 307 -13.28 12.77 -14.03
C ASP A 307 -12.58 14.11 -13.71
N VAL A 308 -12.29 14.90 -14.75
CA VAL A 308 -11.68 16.24 -14.61
C VAL A 308 -12.60 17.23 -13.85
N ALA A 309 -13.92 16.99 -13.83
CA ALA A 309 -14.89 17.80 -13.10
C ALA A 309 -15.09 17.34 -11.63
N GLY A 310 -14.49 16.22 -11.23
CA GLY A 310 -14.63 15.61 -9.91
C GLY A 310 -15.82 14.64 -9.78
N THR A 311 -16.50 14.30 -10.88
CA THR A 311 -17.55 13.27 -10.92
C THR A 311 -16.94 11.90 -10.69
N LEU A 312 -17.48 11.16 -9.72
CA LEU A 312 -16.96 9.83 -9.38
C LEU A 312 -17.49 8.76 -10.33
N PHE A 313 -16.60 7.87 -10.76
CA PHE A 313 -16.96 6.69 -11.53
C PHE A 313 -17.51 5.58 -10.62
N PRO A 314 -18.38 4.70 -11.15
CA PRO A 314 -18.89 3.55 -10.41
C PRO A 314 -17.76 2.55 -10.12
N ARG A 315 -17.93 1.67 -9.11
CA ARG A 315 -16.96 0.63 -8.71
C ARG A 315 -15.64 1.17 -8.14
N PRO A 316 -15.68 1.77 -6.94
CA PRO A 316 -14.46 2.07 -6.22
C PRO A 316 -13.77 0.78 -5.75
N LEU A 317 -12.44 0.84 -5.58
CA LEU A 317 -11.71 -0.19 -4.84
C LEU A 317 -11.97 0.01 -3.35
N LEU A 318 -12.40 -1.05 -2.68
CA LEU A 318 -12.66 -1.05 -1.24
C LEU A 318 -11.86 -2.17 -0.59
N PHE A 319 -11.09 -1.83 0.45
CA PHE A 319 -10.29 -2.81 1.16
C PHE A 319 -10.10 -2.43 2.63
N PRO A 320 -10.10 -3.42 3.54
CA PRO A 320 -9.78 -3.21 4.93
C PRO A 320 -8.26 -3.09 5.13
N PHE A 321 -7.86 -2.27 6.09
CA PHE A 321 -6.48 -2.04 6.47
C PHE A 321 -6.38 -1.87 7.98
N ARG A 322 -5.48 -2.63 8.63
CA ARG A 322 -5.20 -2.49 10.06
C ARG A 322 -3.87 -1.78 10.27
N THR A 323 -3.89 -0.76 11.10
CA THR A 323 -2.68 0.02 11.44
C THR A 323 -1.77 -0.73 12.40
N LEU A 324 -0.54 -0.24 12.54
CA LEU A 324 0.42 -0.79 13.50
C LEU A 324 -0.09 -0.63 14.94
N SER A 325 0.12 -1.67 15.73
CA SER A 325 -0.09 -1.61 17.18
C SER A 325 1.05 -0.86 17.87
N CYS A 326 0.79 -0.36 19.08
CA CYS A 326 1.81 0.31 19.87
C CYS A 326 3.03 -0.59 20.14
N ALA A 327 2.81 -1.88 20.43
CA ALA A 327 3.87 -2.84 20.69
C ALA A 327 4.75 -3.13 19.47
N GLN A 328 4.21 -3.02 18.24
CA GLN A 328 5.01 -3.12 17.02
C GLN A 328 5.94 -1.91 16.82
N ILE A 329 5.59 -0.75 17.39
CA ILE A 329 6.35 0.50 17.25
C ILE A 329 7.39 0.64 18.37
N HIS A 330 6.97 0.47 19.63
CA HIS A 330 7.81 0.70 20.81
C HIS A 330 8.39 -0.57 21.42
N GLY A 331 8.00 -1.75 20.92
CA GLY A 331 8.35 -3.05 21.49
C GLY A 331 7.30 -3.53 22.50
N ARG A 332 7.18 -4.86 22.60
CA ARG A 332 6.31 -5.52 23.59
C ARG A 332 6.70 -5.13 25.02
N GLY A 333 5.69 -4.84 25.85
CA GLY A 333 5.91 -4.45 27.25
C GLY A 333 6.43 -3.03 27.47
N SER A 334 6.56 -2.22 26.43
CA SER A 334 6.95 -0.82 26.55
C SER A 334 5.99 -0.04 27.45
N LEU A 335 6.53 0.76 28.37
CA LEU A 335 5.74 1.68 29.21
C LEU A 335 5.10 2.84 28.43
N GLN A 336 5.52 3.06 27.17
CA GLN A 336 4.85 4.01 26.28
C GLN A 336 3.51 3.45 25.74
N CYS A 337 3.31 2.14 25.83
CA CYS A 337 2.10 1.47 25.37
C CYS A 337 1.16 1.13 26.54
N PRO A 338 -0.14 0.92 26.27
CA PRO A 338 -1.02 0.24 27.21
C PRO A 338 -0.47 -1.16 27.53
N PRO A 339 -0.61 -1.65 28.78
CA PRO A 339 -0.17 -2.99 29.14
C PRO A 339 -0.90 -4.05 28.30
N GLU A 340 -0.12 -5.00 27.76
CA GLU A 340 -0.65 -6.14 27.00
C GLU A 340 -0.96 -7.30 27.95
N PRO A 341 -2.07 -8.03 27.73
CA PRO A 341 -2.41 -9.18 28.57
C PRO A 341 -1.43 -10.32 28.32
N VAL A 342 -1.34 -11.25 29.27
CA VAL A 342 -0.48 -12.43 29.13
C VAL A 342 -0.88 -13.28 27.91
N ASP A 343 0.11 -13.93 27.29
CA ASP A 343 -0.11 -14.82 26.15
C ASP A 343 -0.24 -16.28 26.62
N GLU A 344 -0.84 -17.14 25.79
CA GLU A 344 -0.85 -18.61 25.98
C GLU A 344 -1.30 -19.05 27.40
N LEU A 345 -2.35 -18.42 27.94
CA LEU A 345 -2.91 -18.80 29.24
C LEU A 345 -3.46 -20.23 29.20
N MET A 346 -2.80 -21.13 29.93
CA MET A 346 -3.16 -22.53 30.08
C MET A 346 -3.52 -22.82 31.53
N VAL A 347 -4.64 -23.52 31.71
CA VAL A 347 -5.08 -23.94 33.04
C VAL A 347 -5.45 -25.42 33.00
N SER A 348 -4.87 -26.19 33.92
CA SER A 348 -5.24 -27.60 34.12
C SER A 348 -5.61 -27.82 35.58
N VAL A 349 -6.79 -28.38 35.82
CA VAL A 349 -7.29 -28.63 37.18
C VAL A 349 -7.08 -30.10 37.52
N ARG A 350 -6.37 -30.37 38.63
CA ARG A 350 -6.18 -31.72 39.15
C ARG A 350 -7.43 -32.20 39.90
N PRO A 351 -7.62 -33.53 40.05
CA PRO A 351 -8.75 -34.10 40.81
C PRO A 351 -8.80 -33.68 42.28
N ASN A 352 -7.68 -33.23 42.84
CA ASN A 352 -7.59 -32.69 44.21
C ASN A 352 -8.01 -31.22 44.33
N GLY A 353 -8.49 -30.60 43.24
CA GLY A 353 -8.91 -29.20 43.20
C GLY A 353 -7.79 -28.18 43.07
N THR A 354 -6.55 -28.61 42.84
CA THR A 354 -5.45 -27.68 42.55
C THR A 354 -5.45 -27.32 41.07
N ALA A 355 -5.61 -26.03 40.75
CA ALA A 355 -5.41 -25.48 39.41
C ALA A 355 -3.92 -25.20 39.19
N LEU A 356 -3.34 -25.79 38.13
CA LEU A 356 -2.04 -25.42 37.59
C LEU A 356 -2.28 -24.40 36.48
N ILE A 357 -1.72 -23.21 36.65
CA ILE A 357 -1.92 -22.08 35.76
C ILE A 357 -0.56 -21.73 35.18
N GLY A 358 -0.46 -21.66 33.85
CA GLY A 358 0.75 -21.28 33.13
C GLY A 358 0.43 -20.23 32.08
N TRP A 359 1.34 -19.29 31.87
CA TRP A 359 1.20 -18.25 30.86
C TRP A 359 2.57 -17.84 30.32
N LYS A 360 2.55 -17.17 29.17
CA LYS A 360 3.71 -16.50 28.61
C LYS A 360 3.66 -15.01 28.98
N PRO A 361 4.69 -14.48 29.67
CA PRO A 361 4.80 -13.05 29.98
C PRO A 361 4.66 -12.17 28.73
N SER A 362 3.87 -11.10 28.82
CA SER A 362 3.70 -10.12 27.74
C SER A 362 4.87 -9.14 27.63
N ALA A 363 5.66 -9.00 28.71
CA ALA A 363 6.80 -8.12 28.82
C ALA A 363 7.96 -8.82 29.54
N ASP A 364 9.16 -8.24 29.46
CA ASP A 364 10.28 -8.67 30.31
C ASP A 364 9.95 -8.41 31.78
N ALA A 365 10.47 -9.26 32.68
CA ALA A 365 10.25 -9.19 34.12
C ALA A 365 10.74 -7.84 34.70
N SER A 366 11.68 -7.17 34.02
CA SER A 366 12.14 -5.82 34.39
C SER A 366 11.08 -4.73 34.22
N LEU A 367 10.04 -4.97 33.41
CA LEU A 367 8.96 -4.03 33.07
C LEU A 367 7.61 -4.40 33.71
N VAL A 368 7.57 -5.50 34.45
CA VAL A 368 6.39 -5.99 35.18
C VAL A 368 6.57 -5.73 36.66
N LEU A 369 5.54 -5.18 37.32
CA LEU A 369 5.53 -4.98 38.76
C LEU A 369 5.16 -6.28 39.50
N THR A 370 4.03 -6.87 39.13
CA THR A 370 3.49 -8.10 39.74
C THR A 370 2.43 -8.73 38.82
N TYR A 371 2.16 -10.01 39.03
CA TYR A 371 0.99 -10.68 38.47
C TYR A 371 -0.02 -10.97 39.57
N GLU A 372 -1.29 -10.75 39.30
CA GLU A 372 -2.40 -11.23 40.13
C GLU A 372 -3.11 -12.36 39.39
N ILE A 373 -3.39 -13.45 40.10
CA ILE A 373 -4.27 -14.50 39.62
C ILE A 373 -5.52 -14.49 40.48
N LEU A 374 -6.68 -14.32 39.84
CA LEU A 374 -7.99 -14.38 40.47
C LEU A 374 -8.77 -15.58 39.92
N ALA A 375 -9.22 -16.45 40.82
CA ALA A 375 -10.16 -17.51 40.53
C ALA A 375 -11.54 -17.17 41.11
N GLU A 376 -12.47 -16.89 40.22
CA GLU A 376 -13.84 -16.52 40.56
C GLU A 376 -14.79 -17.69 40.24
N PRO A 377 -15.50 -18.25 41.23
CA PRO A 377 -16.48 -19.30 41.00
C PRO A 377 -17.69 -18.75 40.25
N ILE A 378 -18.18 -19.50 39.26
CA ILE A 378 -19.37 -19.14 38.50
C ILE A 378 -20.59 -19.82 39.15
N ALA A 379 -21.70 -19.08 39.28
CA ALA A 379 -22.94 -19.61 39.82
C ALA A 379 -23.34 -20.93 39.12
N PRO A 380 -23.67 -22.00 39.85
CA PRO A 380 -24.25 -22.03 41.20
C PRO A 380 -23.25 -22.28 42.35
N CYS A 381 -21.96 -22.07 42.16
CA CYS A 381 -20.98 -22.32 43.21
C CYS A 381 -20.93 -21.17 44.23
N ASP A 382 -21.08 -21.47 45.52
CA ASP A 382 -21.06 -20.48 46.62
C ASP A 382 -19.67 -20.32 47.27
N ALA A 383 -18.61 -20.64 46.54
CA ALA A 383 -17.25 -20.50 47.06
C ALA A 383 -16.81 -19.02 47.07
N PRO A 384 -15.95 -18.59 48.01
CA PRO A 384 -15.32 -17.28 47.91
C PRO A 384 -14.31 -17.24 46.75
N PRO A 385 -14.12 -16.09 46.09
CA PRO A 385 -13.05 -15.93 45.12
C PRO A 385 -11.70 -16.10 45.81
N ASN A 386 -10.76 -16.74 45.11
CA ASN A 386 -9.39 -16.93 45.60
C ASN A 386 -8.43 -16.16 44.71
N HIS A 387 -7.50 -15.41 45.30
CA HIS A 387 -6.48 -14.70 44.54
C HIS A 387 -5.09 -14.77 45.15
N ILE A 388 -4.07 -14.64 44.32
CA ILE A 388 -2.67 -14.62 44.73
C ILE A 388 -1.90 -13.59 43.92
N PHE A 389 -0.94 -12.92 44.58
CA PHE A 389 0.04 -12.06 43.92
C PHE A 389 1.36 -12.81 43.75
N LEU A 390 1.99 -12.60 42.60
CA LEU A 390 3.21 -13.27 42.18
C LEU A 390 4.25 -12.25 41.70
N ASN A 391 5.52 -12.63 41.80
CA ASN A 391 6.60 -11.78 41.35
C ASN A 391 6.61 -11.64 39.81
N ALA A 392 7.30 -10.61 39.32
CA ALA A 392 7.43 -10.30 37.90
C ALA A 392 8.11 -11.41 37.06
N ALA A 393 8.88 -12.30 37.69
CA ALA A 393 9.55 -13.42 37.01
C ALA A 393 8.67 -14.69 36.89
N SER A 394 7.46 -14.67 37.46
CA SER A 394 6.56 -15.83 37.46
C SER A 394 5.91 -16.03 36.09
N SER A 395 5.92 -17.27 35.61
CA SER A 395 5.20 -17.72 34.40
C SER A 395 4.23 -18.86 34.68
N SER A 396 4.15 -19.30 35.94
CA SER A 396 3.22 -20.34 36.36
C SER A 396 2.92 -20.21 37.86
N ALA A 397 1.77 -20.77 38.26
CA ALA A 397 1.35 -20.81 39.64
C ALA A 397 0.44 -22.02 39.91
N GLN A 398 0.27 -22.32 41.19
CA GLN A 398 -0.69 -23.30 41.66
C GLN A 398 -1.68 -22.58 42.59
N LEU A 399 -2.98 -22.78 42.34
CA LEU A 399 -4.04 -22.16 43.11
C LEU A 399 -5.03 -23.23 43.55
N GLN A 400 -5.33 -23.28 44.85
CA GLN A 400 -6.31 -24.22 45.38
C GLN A 400 -7.72 -23.68 45.14
N LEU A 401 -8.55 -24.43 44.42
CA LEU A 401 -9.96 -24.11 44.23
C LEU A 401 -10.73 -24.59 45.47
N GLY A 402 -11.63 -23.75 45.98
CA GLY A 402 -12.21 -23.88 47.33
C GLY A 402 -13.20 -25.03 47.52
N GLU A 403 -13.78 -25.60 46.47
CA GLU A 403 -14.73 -26.71 46.58
C GLU A 403 -14.19 -28.04 46.06
N THR A 404 -14.64 -29.14 46.67
CA THR A 404 -14.43 -30.52 46.21
C THR A 404 -15.52 -31.01 45.24
N ARG A 405 -16.49 -30.14 44.94
CA ARG A 405 -17.60 -30.40 44.01
C ARG A 405 -17.27 -29.87 42.61
N PRO A 406 -17.80 -30.49 41.54
CA PRO A 406 -17.61 -29.98 40.19
C PRO A 406 -18.18 -28.57 40.08
N CYS A 407 -17.29 -27.60 39.97
CA CYS A 407 -17.60 -26.19 39.86
C CYS A 407 -16.85 -25.57 38.66
N GLU A 408 -17.49 -24.62 37.99
CA GLU A 408 -16.85 -23.82 36.94
C GLU A 408 -16.20 -22.57 37.56
N TYR A 409 -14.94 -22.33 37.20
CA TYR A 409 -14.16 -21.18 37.67
C TYR A 409 -13.71 -20.34 36.47
N LEU A 410 -13.86 -19.01 36.60
CA LEU A 410 -13.21 -18.02 35.75
C LEU A 410 -11.83 -17.72 36.34
N ILE A 411 -10.78 -18.14 35.64
CA ILE A 411 -9.40 -17.85 36.00
C ILE A 411 -8.93 -16.65 35.21
N ARG A 412 -8.58 -15.58 35.92
CA ARG A 412 -8.09 -14.32 35.38
C ARG A 412 -6.65 -14.11 35.83
N VAL A 413 -5.76 -13.90 34.88
CA VAL A 413 -4.37 -13.51 35.15
C VAL A 413 -4.20 -12.06 34.71
N THR A 414 -3.94 -11.20 35.67
CA THR A 414 -3.74 -9.76 35.49
C THR A 414 -2.26 -9.44 35.64
N ASN A 415 -1.68 -8.74 34.66
CA ASN A 415 -0.33 -8.21 34.75
C ASN A 415 -0.37 -6.71 35.05
N TYR A 416 0.46 -6.28 35.99
CA TYR A 416 0.65 -4.87 36.32
C TYR A 416 2.02 -4.42 35.79
N ASP A 417 2.05 -3.33 35.05
CA ASP A 417 3.32 -2.70 34.65
C ASP A 417 3.96 -1.90 35.80
N LEU A 418 5.18 -1.40 35.59
CA LEU A 418 5.88 -0.58 36.61
C LEU A 418 5.15 0.72 36.99
N VAL A 419 4.20 1.18 36.18
CA VAL A 419 3.40 2.39 36.42
C VAL A 419 2.10 2.03 37.18
N GLY A 420 1.80 0.73 37.35
CA GLY A 420 0.62 0.22 38.04
C GLY A 420 -0.62 0.10 37.15
N ARG A 421 -0.47 0.17 35.83
CA ARG A 421 -1.56 -0.09 34.87
C ARG A 421 -1.71 -1.58 34.65
N ASP A 422 -2.92 -2.04 34.41
CA ASP A 422 -3.27 -3.46 34.36
C ASP A 422 -3.80 -3.91 32.99
N SER A 423 -3.57 -5.19 32.71
CA SER A 423 -4.17 -5.90 31.59
C SER A 423 -4.40 -7.35 32.00
N SER A 424 -5.48 -7.97 31.53
CA SER A 424 -5.87 -9.29 32.01
C SER A 424 -6.25 -10.24 30.88
N ARG A 425 -5.91 -11.51 31.07
CA ARG A 425 -6.43 -12.61 30.25
C ARG A 425 -7.23 -13.57 31.10
N GLU A 426 -8.34 -14.04 30.55
CA GLU A 426 -9.29 -14.88 31.24
C GLU A 426 -9.48 -16.22 30.51
N THR A 427 -9.72 -17.27 31.27
CA THR A 427 -10.15 -18.58 30.75
C THR A 427 -11.09 -19.25 31.74
N ARG A 428 -11.95 -20.13 31.25
CA ARG A 428 -12.90 -20.88 32.08
C ARG A 428 -12.46 -22.33 32.19
N VAL A 429 -12.54 -22.87 33.40
CA VAL A 429 -12.23 -24.27 33.67
C VAL A 429 -13.29 -24.90 34.56
N VAL A 430 -13.61 -26.16 34.26
CA VAL A 430 -14.50 -26.96 35.08
C VAL A 430 -13.63 -27.89 35.93
N MET A 431 -13.88 -27.90 37.24
CA MET A 431 -13.25 -28.87 38.13
C MET A 431 -13.70 -30.28 37.71
N PRO A 432 -12.78 -31.19 37.37
CA PRO A 432 -13.15 -32.55 37.03
C PRO A 432 -13.80 -33.19 38.25
N MET A 433 -14.92 -33.90 38.03
CA MET A 433 -15.45 -34.74 39.10
C MET A 433 -14.32 -35.68 39.56
N PRO A 434 -14.12 -35.88 40.88
CA PRO A 434 -13.29 -36.98 41.34
C PRO A 434 -13.94 -38.23 40.77
N GLY A 435 -13.38 -38.72 39.68
CA GLY A 435 -13.85 -39.95 39.09
C GLY A 435 -13.80 -40.98 40.21
N ALA A 436 -14.95 -41.54 40.54
CA ALA A 436 -14.95 -42.97 40.76
C ALA A 436 -14.12 -43.51 39.59
N LEU A 437 -12.92 -44.00 39.87
CA LEU A 437 -12.26 -44.91 38.97
C LEU A 437 -13.32 -45.98 38.73
N PHE A 438 -14.07 -45.83 37.63
CA PHE A 438 -14.56 -46.99 36.95
C PHE A 438 -13.26 -47.69 36.57
N ASN A 439 -12.78 -48.54 37.48
CA ASN A 439 -12.27 -49.85 37.11
C ASN A 439 -13.40 -50.47 36.28
N ALA A 440 -13.52 -50.03 35.02
CA ALA A 440 -13.99 -50.89 33.97
C ALA A 440 -13.08 -52.09 34.16
N ASN A 441 -13.68 -53.17 34.66
CA ASN A 441 -13.00 -54.39 35.02
C ASN A 441 -12.43 -54.93 33.71
N ILE A 442 -11.26 -54.43 33.30
CA ILE A 442 -10.57 -54.80 32.06
C ILE A 442 -10.33 -56.31 32.11
N ASP A 443 -10.05 -56.85 33.29
CA ASP A 443 -9.99 -58.29 33.55
C ASP A 443 -11.33 -58.99 33.33
N GLY A 444 -12.45 -58.36 33.70
CA GLY A 444 -13.80 -58.88 33.44
C GLY A 444 -14.19 -58.86 31.96
N LEU A 445 -13.80 -57.82 31.22
CA LEU A 445 -14.07 -57.72 29.78
C LEU A 445 -13.18 -58.67 28.97
N ILE A 446 -11.92 -58.84 29.37
CA ILE A 446 -10.98 -59.82 28.80
C ILE A 446 -11.45 -61.25 29.13
N ALA A 447 -11.93 -61.52 30.35
CA ALA A 447 -12.49 -62.82 30.71
C ALA A 447 -13.77 -63.15 29.92
N ALA A 448 -14.66 -62.17 29.71
CA ALA A 448 -15.87 -62.35 28.90
C ALA A 448 -15.54 -62.56 27.40
N ALA A 449 -14.55 -61.84 26.87
CA ALA A 449 -14.07 -62.03 25.50
C ALA A 449 -13.37 -63.38 25.32
N ALA A 450 -12.56 -63.82 26.29
CA ALA A 450 -11.94 -65.14 26.28
C ALA A 450 -12.99 -66.26 26.37
N ALA A 451 -14.00 -66.13 27.23
CA ALA A 451 -15.07 -67.11 27.36
C ALA A 451 -15.90 -67.24 26.07
N THR A 452 -16.25 -66.11 25.44
CA THR A 452 -16.98 -66.12 24.15
C THR A 452 -16.14 -66.71 23.01
N PHE A 453 -14.83 -66.45 22.98
CA PHE A 453 -13.92 -67.07 22.03
C PHE A 453 -13.79 -68.59 22.23
N LEU A 454 -13.77 -69.05 23.48
CA LEU A 454 -13.72 -70.48 23.83
C LEU A 454 -15.00 -71.21 23.44
N VAL A 455 -16.17 -70.57 23.63
CA VAL A 455 -17.47 -71.10 23.16
C VAL A 455 -17.51 -71.17 21.63
N LEU A 456 -17.00 -70.16 20.92
CA LEU A 456 -16.90 -70.18 19.45
C LEU A 456 -15.97 -71.29 18.95
N LEU A 457 -14.82 -71.51 19.60
CA LEU A 457 -13.91 -72.61 19.30
C LEU A 457 -14.54 -73.99 19.55
N LEU A 458 -15.31 -74.14 20.63
CA LEU A 458 -16.08 -75.36 20.91
C LEU A 458 -17.17 -75.60 19.86
N LEU A 459 -17.88 -74.56 19.42
CA LEU A 459 -18.88 -74.67 18.36
C LEU A 459 -18.25 -75.01 16.99
N LEU A 460 -17.07 -74.45 16.68
CA LEU A 460 -16.33 -74.74 15.46
C LEU A 460 -15.76 -76.17 15.45
N SER A 461 -15.17 -76.62 16.56
CA SER A 461 -14.68 -78.01 16.69
C SER A 461 -15.82 -79.02 16.63
N CYS A 462 -17.01 -78.69 17.18
CA CYS A 462 -18.19 -79.55 17.06
C CYS A 462 -18.71 -79.66 15.61
N LYS A 463 -18.68 -78.56 14.84
CA LYS A 463 -19.00 -78.60 13.38
C LYS A 463 -17.98 -79.34 12.54
N CYS A 464 -16.68 -79.28 12.88
CA CYS A 464 -15.64 -80.07 12.22
C CYS A 464 -15.77 -81.58 12.53
N CYS A 465 -16.11 -81.96 13.76
CA CYS A 465 -16.36 -83.37 14.12
C CYS A 465 -17.59 -83.96 13.39
N MET A 466 -18.64 -83.17 13.16
CA MET A 466 -19.82 -83.60 12.40
C MET A 466 -19.54 -83.75 10.90
N SER A 467 -18.69 -82.88 10.31
CA SER A 467 -18.30 -82.98 8.89
C SER A 467 -17.30 -84.12 8.61
N CYS A 468 -16.43 -84.47 9.56
CA CYS A 468 -15.50 -85.61 9.43
C CYS A 468 -16.18 -86.98 9.58
N ARG A 469 -17.36 -87.06 10.22
CA ARG A 469 -18.16 -88.30 10.30
C ARG A 469 -18.96 -88.57 9.01
N SER A 470 -19.31 -87.53 8.26
CA SER A 470 -20.03 -87.65 6.98
C SER A 470 -19.14 -88.06 5.80
N ARG A 471 -17.83 -87.72 5.80
CA ARG A 471 -16.90 -88.08 4.71
C ARG A 471 -16.30 -89.49 4.78
N ARG A 472 -16.47 -90.24 5.88
CA ARG A 472 -16.01 -91.65 5.99
C ARG A 472 -17.05 -92.70 5.54
N ALA A 473 -18.25 -92.28 5.14
CA ALA A 473 -19.32 -93.19 4.71
C ALA A 473 -19.48 -93.28 3.17
N GLU A 474 -18.78 -92.45 2.38
CA GLU A 474 -19.01 -92.33 0.94
C GLU A 474 -17.87 -92.89 0.05
N ASP A 475 -16.71 -93.24 0.64
CA ASP A 475 -15.54 -93.77 -0.08
C ASP A 475 -15.49 -95.31 -0.21
N ASN A 476 -16.50 -96.05 0.28
CA ASN A 476 -16.53 -97.53 0.22
C ASN A 476 -17.51 -98.12 -0.83
N LYS A 477 -17.95 -97.35 -1.83
CA LYS A 477 -18.98 -97.84 -2.79
C LYS A 477 -18.75 -97.57 -4.28
N LYS A 478 -17.56 -97.14 -4.71
CA LYS A 478 -17.26 -96.96 -6.15
C LYS A 478 -15.90 -97.55 -6.55
N HIS A 479 -15.76 -98.85 -6.35
CA HIS A 479 -14.82 -99.69 -7.10
C HIS A 479 -15.40 -101.09 -7.21
N LEU A 480 -16.23 -101.32 -8.23
CA LEU A 480 -16.59 -102.60 -8.85
C LEU A 480 -17.80 -102.32 -9.74
N VAL A 481 -17.59 -102.13 -11.05
CA VAL A 481 -18.15 -102.96 -12.12
C VAL A 481 -17.45 -102.53 -13.42
N GLY A 482 -16.56 -103.40 -13.87
CA GLY A 482 -16.19 -103.55 -15.27
C GLY A 482 -15.99 -105.04 -15.47
N TYR A 483 -16.93 -105.69 -16.18
CA TYR A 483 -16.85 -106.96 -16.93
C TYR A 483 -18.30 -107.45 -17.19
N VAL A 484 -18.89 -107.02 -18.31
CA VAL A 484 -19.22 -107.77 -19.55
C VAL A 484 -19.81 -106.78 -20.55
#